data_AF-A0A8B2VEN0-F1
#
_entry.id   AF-A0A8B2VEN0-F1
#
_cell.length_a   1.000
_cell.length_b   1.000
_cell.length_c   1.000
_cell.angle_alpha   90.00
_cell.angle_beta   90.00
_cell.angle_gamma   90.00
#
_symmetry.space_group_name_H-M   'P 1'
#
loop_
_entity.id
_entity.type
_entity.pdbx_description
1 polymer ?
#
loop_
_entity_poly.entity_id
_entity_poly.type
_entity_poly.pdbx_seq_one_letter_code
_entity_poly.pdbx_strand_id
1 'polypeptide(L)'
;MGWDSTPVSSDMAARMDCASVMFVGVRGSGETPPYGDTITSIRDALAQKWRGKGTVRQVYLNYPAADPHTLQNTPMSSLLFDSTMPSTEYFDSAALGAKKLIALLNTEKKQCPKEWVVLAGFSQGSQAITQALAQTDTPQRLAGAILVGNPDHYPGQNVQEVSGDADQSAIGMAAILYYLRERANATPGANRDAQMRAIIEATLSLSQNSINQKALDADMSKAGAAIPAEAYPETYSVCMKGDPVCDTAPALTRILTLQSTWQDELNQGRPIHMGYTRTVMEGALDRIAQRTNAIGAAEAKGTPLPHGSTVAVTTRDWGPLQIGVAVGAGVAGLGAGWLLGRAGRRRQRRRRWH
;
A
#
# COMPACT_ATOMS: atom_id res chain seq x y z
N MET A 1 -16.20 -21.78 -0.08
CA MET A 1 -15.35 -20.57 0.06
C MET A 1 -15.44 -19.77 -1.22
N GLY A 2 -15.78 -18.50 -1.13
CA GLY A 2 -16.12 -17.63 -2.26
C GLY A 2 -16.47 -16.22 -1.78
N TRP A 3 -16.74 -15.29 -2.68
CA TRP A 3 -17.07 -13.91 -2.33
C TRP A 3 -18.42 -13.75 -1.61
N ASP A 4 -19.30 -14.74 -1.71
CA ASP A 4 -20.59 -14.84 -1.03
C ASP A 4 -20.48 -15.30 0.43
N SER A 5 -19.31 -15.82 0.86
CA SER A 5 -19.12 -16.27 2.24
C SER A 5 -19.07 -15.10 3.23
N THR A 6 -19.54 -15.34 4.46
CA THR A 6 -19.37 -14.39 5.56
C THR A 6 -17.89 -14.20 5.90
N PRO A 7 -17.40 -12.95 6.02
CA PRO A 7 -16.02 -12.71 6.40
C PRO A 7 -15.76 -13.09 7.86
N VAL A 8 -14.56 -13.60 8.13
CA VAL A 8 -14.15 -14.10 9.45
C VAL A 8 -13.15 -13.14 10.10
N SER A 9 -13.18 -13.02 11.42
CA SER A 9 -12.19 -12.23 12.16
C SER A 9 -10.78 -12.80 11.95
N SER A 10 -9.78 -11.91 11.85
CA SER A 10 -8.36 -12.30 11.79
C SER A 10 -7.94 -13.22 12.94
N ASP A 11 -8.57 -13.12 14.12
CA ASP A 11 -8.26 -13.97 15.28
C ASP A 11 -8.70 -15.44 15.07
N MET A 12 -9.57 -15.67 14.10
CA MET A 12 -10.17 -16.97 13.78
C MET A 12 -9.75 -17.49 12.39
N ALA A 13 -9.02 -16.68 11.62
CA ALA A 13 -8.60 -16.99 10.25
C ALA A 13 -7.81 -18.31 10.15
N ALA A 14 -7.03 -18.64 11.17
CA ALA A 14 -6.23 -19.87 11.26
C ALA A 14 -7.06 -21.17 11.33
N ARG A 15 -8.37 -21.08 11.57
CA ARG A 15 -9.29 -22.23 11.62
C ARG A 15 -9.99 -22.48 10.29
N MET A 16 -9.76 -21.62 9.30
CA MET A 16 -10.35 -21.75 7.98
C MET A 16 -9.45 -22.63 7.11
N ASP A 17 -10.06 -23.37 6.19
CA ASP A 17 -9.32 -24.04 5.13
C ASP A 17 -8.65 -23.02 4.22
N CYS A 18 -7.50 -23.38 3.64
CA CYS A 18 -6.80 -22.53 2.68
C CYS A 18 -7.61 -22.34 1.39
N ALA A 19 -7.47 -21.18 0.76
CA ALA A 19 -8.07 -20.90 -0.53
C ALA A 19 -7.03 -20.48 -1.58
N SER A 20 -7.48 -20.24 -2.82
CA SER A 20 -6.65 -19.68 -3.88
C SER A 20 -6.16 -18.28 -3.52
N VAL A 21 -7.08 -17.48 -2.94
CA VAL A 21 -6.86 -16.10 -2.55
C VAL A 21 -7.50 -15.83 -1.19
N MET A 22 -6.73 -15.26 -0.26
CA MET A 22 -7.23 -14.62 0.95
C MET A 22 -7.39 -13.12 0.69
N PHE A 23 -8.62 -12.61 0.81
CA PHE A 23 -8.90 -11.18 0.90
C PHE A 23 -8.87 -10.75 2.37
N VAL A 24 -8.01 -9.79 2.70
CA VAL A 24 -7.91 -9.17 4.02
C VAL A 24 -8.38 -7.72 3.95
N GLY A 25 -9.51 -7.44 4.60
CA GLY A 25 -10.03 -6.08 4.74
C GLY A 25 -9.60 -5.43 6.04
N VAL A 26 -9.06 -4.21 5.96
CA VAL A 26 -8.62 -3.39 7.09
C VAL A 26 -9.38 -2.08 7.06
N ARG A 27 -10.44 -2.01 7.87
CA ARG A 27 -11.38 -0.89 7.93
C ARG A 27 -10.73 0.42 8.37
N GLY A 28 -11.31 1.56 8.01
CA GLY A 28 -10.88 2.87 8.49
C GLY A 28 -11.37 3.19 9.89
N SER A 29 -10.88 4.31 10.42
CA SER A 29 -11.24 4.79 11.76
C SER A 29 -12.74 5.03 11.91
N GLY A 30 -13.30 4.63 13.05
CA GLY A 30 -14.73 4.77 13.37
C GLY A 30 -15.64 3.82 12.60
N GLU A 31 -15.13 3.06 11.62
CA GLU A 31 -15.92 2.04 10.93
C GLU A 31 -16.15 0.83 11.84
N THR A 32 -17.29 0.17 11.66
CA THR A 32 -17.67 -1.00 12.45
C THR A 32 -17.21 -2.30 11.80
N PRO A 33 -16.84 -3.33 12.59
CA PRO A 33 -16.56 -4.65 12.04
C PRO A 33 -17.83 -5.25 11.38
N PRO A 34 -17.68 -6.04 10.30
CA PRO A 34 -16.43 -6.67 9.85
C PRO A 34 -15.50 -5.72 9.09
N TYR A 35 -15.94 -5.18 7.95
CA TYR A 35 -15.11 -4.43 7.02
C TYR A 35 -15.29 -2.91 7.08
N GLY A 36 -16.37 -2.39 7.66
CA GLY A 36 -16.79 -1.01 7.37
C GLY A 36 -17.37 -0.87 5.96
N ASP A 37 -17.88 0.32 5.64
CA ASP A 37 -18.59 0.58 4.38
C ASP A 37 -17.60 0.65 3.20
N THR A 38 -16.46 1.32 3.39
CA THR A 38 -15.49 1.54 2.32
C THR A 38 -14.86 0.23 1.85
N ILE A 39 -14.39 -0.60 2.80
CA ILE A 39 -13.79 -1.89 2.45
C ILE A 39 -14.85 -2.88 1.95
N THR A 40 -16.08 -2.82 2.44
CA THR A 40 -17.19 -3.61 1.86
C THR A 40 -17.40 -3.24 0.39
N SER A 41 -17.35 -1.95 0.04
CA SER A 41 -17.46 -1.49 -1.35
C SER A 41 -16.33 -2.02 -2.24
N ILE A 42 -15.09 -2.03 -1.74
CA ILE A 42 -13.92 -2.61 -2.44
C ILE A 42 -14.10 -4.12 -2.63
N ARG A 43 -14.47 -4.84 -1.56
CA ARG A 43 -14.75 -6.28 -1.57
C ARG A 43 -15.78 -6.61 -2.63
N ASP A 44 -16.91 -5.90 -2.63
CA ASP A 44 -18.00 -6.11 -3.57
C ASP A 44 -17.57 -5.84 -5.01
N ALA A 45 -16.76 -4.80 -5.25
CA ALA A 45 -16.26 -4.50 -6.58
C ALA A 45 -15.33 -5.60 -7.12
N LEU A 46 -14.44 -6.14 -6.28
CA LEU A 46 -13.60 -7.28 -6.63
C LEU A 46 -14.43 -8.55 -6.86
N ALA A 47 -15.45 -8.78 -6.04
CA ALA A 47 -16.38 -9.90 -6.19
C ALA A 47 -17.14 -9.84 -7.52
N GLN A 48 -17.58 -8.65 -7.94
CA GLN A 48 -18.26 -8.45 -9.24
C GLN A 48 -17.34 -8.70 -10.43
N LYS A 49 -16.04 -8.42 -10.29
CA LYS A 49 -15.02 -8.64 -11.32
C LYS A 49 -14.45 -10.07 -11.30
N TRP A 50 -14.85 -10.90 -10.34
CA TRP A 50 -14.39 -12.28 -10.22
C TRP A 50 -15.05 -13.20 -11.25
N ARG A 51 -14.25 -13.93 -12.02
CA ARG A 51 -14.71 -14.82 -13.10
C ARG A 51 -14.91 -16.28 -12.65
N GLY A 52 -15.00 -16.53 -11.35
CA GLY A 52 -15.44 -17.81 -10.79
C GLY A 52 -14.41 -18.94 -10.80
N LYS A 53 -13.11 -18.68 -11.00
CA LYS A 53 -12.07 -19.72 -10.99
C LYS A 53 -11.29 -19.69 -9.68
N GLY A 54 -11.27 -20.79 -8.93
CA GLY A 54 -10.60 -20.89 -7.62
C GLY A 54 -11.52 -20.52 -6.45
N THR A 55 -10.97 -20.52 -5.24
CA THR A 55 -11.69 -20.23 -3.99
C THR A 55 -11.19 -18.93 -3.37
N VAL A 56 -12.07 -18.24 -2.64
CA VAL A 56 -11.72 -17.01 -1.91
C VAL A 56 -12.05 -17.17 -0.43
N ARG A 57 -11.06 -16.87 0.42
CA ARG A 57 -11.22 -16.72 1.85
C ARG A 57 -11.31 -15.24 2.20
N GLN A 58 -12.23 -14.88 3.09
CA GLN A 58 -12.53 -13.50 3.43
C GLN A 58 -12.25 -13.26 4.91
N VAL A 59 -11.30 -12.37 5.22
CA VAL A 59 -10.84 -12.07 6.57
C VAL A 59 -10.92 -10.56 6.81
N TYR A 60 -11.52 -10.13 7.92
CA TYR A 60 -11.39 -8.75 8.38
C TYR A 60 -10.40 -8.66 9.54
N LEU A 61 -9.57 -7.61 9.54
CA LEU A 61 -8.62 -7.40 10.63
C LEU A 61 -9.36 -6.94 11.88
N ASN A 62 -9.28 -7.73 12.96
CA ASN A 62 -9.85 -7.36 14.25
C ASN A 62 -8.89 -6.45 15.03
N TYR A 63 -9.03 -5.14 14.84
CA TYR A 63 -8.27 -4.11 15.54
C TYR A 63 -9.20 -2.95 15.96
N PRO A 64 -8.77 -2.00 16.81
CA PRO A 64 -9.66 -0.96 17.35
C PRO A 64 -10.28 -0.03 16.29
N ALA A 65 -9.52 0.37 15.28
CA ALA A 65 -9.92 1.40 14.31
C ALA A 65 -10.36 2.72 14.99
N ALA A 66 -9.53 3.23 15.91
CA ALA A 66 -9.83 4.40 16.72
C ALA A 66 -10.09 5.66 15.87
N ASP A 67 -11.03 6.49 16.33
CA ASP A 67 -11.48 7.72 15.68
C ASP A 67 -10.32 8.74 15.55
N PRO A 68 -10.07 9.37 14.37
CA PRO A 68 -9.05 10.41 14.20
C PRO A 68 -9.28 11.65 15.08
N HIS A 69 -10.51 11.91 15.54
CA HIS A 69 -10.80 13.02 16.46
C HIS A 69 -10.07 12.87 17.80
N THR A 70 -9.66 11.64 18.17
CA THR A 70 -8.87 11.39 19.39
C THR A 70 -7.51 12.09 19.37
N LEU A 71 -6.98 12.47 18.19
CA LEU A 71 -5.74 13.23 18.07
C LEU A 71 -5.80 14.59 18.77
N GLN A 72 -7.00 15.20 18.90
CA GLN A 72 -7.17 16.46 19.61
C GLN A 72 -6.85 16.37 21.11
N ASN A 73 -6.86 15.15 21.67
CA ASN A 73 -6.54 14.91 23.07
C ASN A 73 -5.05 15.06 23.37
N THR A 74 -4.20 15.14 22.33
CA THR A 74 -2.76 15.34 22.44
C THR A 74 -2.39 16.72 21.86
N PRO A 75 -1.68 17.58 22.61
CA PRO A 75 -1.25 18.87 22.07
C PRO A 75 -0.39 18.68 20.81
N MET A 76 -0.69 19.46 19.75
CA MET A 76 0.12 19.46 18.51
C MET A 76 1.60 19.74 18.80
N SER A 77 1.88 20.54 19.83
CA SER A 77 3.23 20.83 20.26
C SER A 77 3.96 19.58 20.78
N SER A 78 3.28 18.66 21.47
CA SER A 78 3.85 17.36 21.83
C SER A 78 4.02 16.46 20.61
N LEU A 79 3.03 16.45 19.71
CA LEU A 79 3.11 15.69 18.45
C LEU A 79 4.26 16.13 17.55
N LEU A 80 4.69 17.39 17.59
CA LEU A 80 5.77 17.88 16.73
C LEU A 80 7.15 17.88 17.39
N PHE A 81 7.22 18.23 18.66
CA PHE A 81 8.47 18.66 19.26
C PHE A 81 9.02 17.74 20.34
N ASP A 82 8.19 16.85 20.90
CA ASP A 82 8.67 15.90 21.91
C ASP A 82 9.60 14.90 21.24
N SER A 83 10.72 14.57 21.90
CA SER A 83 11.76 13.70 21.34
C SER A 83 11.23 12.31 20.94
N THR A 84 10.24 11.81 21.68
CA THR A 84 9.50 10.59 21.38
C THR A 84 8.10 10.94 20.94
N MET A 85 7.55 10.18 19.99
CA MET A 85 6.15 10.34 19.60
C MET A 85 5.28 10.02 20.82
N PRO A 86 4.42 10.94 21.30
CA PRO A 86 3.53 10.64 22.41
C PRO A 86 2.55 9.54 21.99
N SER A 87 2.17 8.70 22.95
CA SER A 87 1.09 7.73 22.75
C SER A 87 -0.22 8.49 22.48
N THR A 88 -0.92 8.08 21.42
CA THR A 88 -2.25 8.59 21.08
C THR A 88 -3.14 7.43 20.70
N GLU A 89 -4.44 7.50 21.01
CA GLU A 89 -5.38 6.43 20.67
C GLU A 89 -5.39 6.12 19.16
N TYR A 90 -5.28 7.14 18.30
CA TYR A 90 -5.20 6.98 16.86
C TYR A 90 -3.94 6.24 16.41
N PHE A 91 -2.74 6.74 16.75
CA PHE A 91 -1.48 6.13 16.29
C PHE A 91 -1.24 4.76 16.94
N ASP A 92 -1.63 4.59 18.21
CA ASP A 92 -1.55 3.30 18.90
C ASP A 92 -2.50 2.27 18.27
N SER A 93 -3.70 2.69 17.85
CA SER A 93 -4.63 1.84 17.10
C SER A 93 -4.05 1.41 15.76
N ALA A 94 -3.47 2.34 14.99
CA ALA A 94 -2.81 2.05 13.71
C ALA A 94 -1.64 1.06 13.89
N ALA A 95 -0.75 1.31 14.86
CA ALA A 95 0.39 0.46 15.16
C ALA A 95 -0.04 -0.94 15.65
N LEU A 96 -1.09 -1.02 16.47
CA LEU A 96 -1.66 -2.30 16.87
C LEU A 96 -2.28 -3.04 15.68
N GLY A 97 -2.94 -2.32 14.77
CA GLY A 97 -3.43 -2.85 13.49
C GLY A 97 -2.30 -3.46 12.66
N ALA A 98 -1.21 -2.72 12.45
CA ALA A 98 -0.04 -3.21 11.73
C ALA A 98 0.54 -4.47 12.38
N LYS A 99 0.72 -4.47 13.70
CA LYS A 99 1.22 -5.64 14.47
C LYS A 99 0.31 -6.87 14.30
N LYS A 100 -1.01 -6.69 14.37
CA LYS A 100 -1.97 -7.78 14.17
C LYS A 100 -1.96 -8.29 12.73
N LEU A 101 -1.83 -7.40 11.74
CA LEU A 101 -1.74 -7.79 10.34
C LEU A 101 -0.45 -8.57 10.06
N ILE A 102 0.70 -8.14 10.59
CA ILE A 102 1.97 -8.88 10.51
C ILE A 102 1.80 -10.29 11.11
N ALA A 103 1.13 -10.42 12.25
CA ALA A 103 0.86 -11.73 12.87
C ALA A 103 -0.04 -12.61 11.98
N LEU A 104 -1.08 -12.04 11.37
CA LEU A 104 -1.96 -12.74 10.42
C LEU A 104 -1.15 -13.22 9.20
N LEU A 105 -0.38 -12.35 8.56
CA LEU A 105 0.43 -12.68 7.37
C LEU A 105 1.51 -13.73 7.67
N ASN A 106 2.12 -13.68 8.84
CA ASN A 106 3.10 -14.68 9.27
C ASN A 106 2.45 -16.04 9.57
N THR A 107 1.25 -16.04 10.12
CA THR A 107 0.46 -17.27 10.33
C THR A 107 0.08 -17.87 8.98
N GLU A 108 -0.36 -17.00 8.06
CA GLU A 108 -0.76 -17.37 6.72
C GLU A 108 0.37 -18.02 5.93
N LYS A 109 1.55 -17.40 5.92
CA LYS A 109 2.76 -17.93 5.28
C LYS A 109 3.09 -19.35 5.73
N LYS A 110 2.74 -19.72 6.97
CA LYS A 110 2.98 -21.05 7.54
C LYS A 110 1.86 -22.04 7.23
N GLN A 111 0.61 -21.62 7.36
CA GLN A 111 -0.56 -22.50 7.25
C GLN A 111 -1.00 -22.73 5.81
N CYS A 112 -1.03 -21.65 5.03
CA CYS A 112 -1.51 -21.64 3.66
C CYS A 112 -0.42 -21.09 2.73
N PRO A 113 0.76 -21.72 2.64
CA PRO A 113 1.91 -21.15 1.94
C PRO A 113 1.63 -20.93 0.43
N LYS A 114 0.65 -21.64 -0.15
CA LYS A 114 0.26 -21.54 -1.57
C LYS A 114 -0.79 -20.45 -1.85
N GLU A 115 -1.46 -19.95 -0.82
CA GLU A 115 -2.54 -18.97 -0.94
C GLU A 115 -1.97 -17.59 -1.28
N TRP A 116 -2.67 -16.87 -2.16
CA TRP A 116 -2.34 -15.49 -2.51
C TRP A 116 -3.09 -14.51 -1.62
N VAL A 117 -2.50 -13.36 -1.33
CA VAL A 117 -3.09 -12.37 -0.41
C VAL A 117 -3.48 -11.11 -1.16
N VAL A 118 -4.72 -10.65 -0.97
CA VAL A 118 -5.18 -9.31 -1.33
C VAL A 118 -5.39 -8.52 -0.06
N LEU A 119 -4.80 -7.34 0.03
CA LEU A 119 -4.97 -6.41 1.14
C LEU A 119 -5.81 -5.21 0.69
N ALA A 120 -6.82 -4.82 1.45
CA ALA A 120 -7.61 -3.63 1.20
C ALA A 120 -7.68 -2.78 2.46
N GLY A 121 -7.12 -1.58 2.40
CA GLY A 121 -7.09 -0.62 3.50
C GLY A 121 -7.82 0.67 3.14
N PHE A 122 -8.40 1.28 4.16
CA PHE A 122 -8.98 2.62 4.09
C PHE A 122 -8.49 3.44 5.28
N SER A 123 -8.06 4.68 5.06
CA SER A 123 -7.66 5.61 6.13
C SER A 123 -6.62 4.97 7.07
N GLN A 124 -6.90 4.90 8.38
CA GLN A 124 -6.06 4.21 9.37
C GLN A 124 -5.77 2.73 8.99
N GLY A 125 -6.67 2.05 8.29
CA GLY A 125 -6.44 0.70 7.80
C GLY A 125 -5.38 0.62 6.68
N SER A 126 -5.33 1.63 5.80
CA SER A 126 -4.24 1.79 4.82
C SER A 126 -2.91 2.05 5.51
N GLN A 127 -2.93 2.83 6.58
CA GLN A 127 -1.76 3.07 7.43
C GLN A 127 -1.23 1.77 8.02
N ALA A 128 -2.12 0.96 8.61
CA ALA A 128 -1.77 -0.34 9.19
C ALA A 128 -1.18 -1.31 8.14
N ILE A 129 -1.70 -1.32 6.91
CA ILE A 129 -1.13 -2.12 5.81
C ILE A 129 0.25 -1.61 5.41
N THR A 130 0.41 -0.29 5.26
CA THR A 130 1.69 0.35 4.91
C THR A 130 2.78 -0.07 5.89
N GLN A 131 2.50 0.06 7.18
CA GLN A 131 3.43 -0.29 8.24
C GLN A 131 3.67 -1.80 8.35
N ALA A 132 2.65 -2.62 8.11
CA ALA A 132 2.82 -4.07 8.06
C ALA A 132 3.76 -4.48 6.91
N LEU A 133 3.56 -3.94 5.71
CA LEU A 133 4.40 -4.22 4.54
C LEU A 133 5.84 -3.74 4.73
N ALA A 134 6.06 -2.64 5.45
CA ALA A 134 7.40 -2.13 5.78
C ALA A 134 8.18 -3.02 6.76
N GLN A 135 7.47 -3.84 7.57
CA GLN A 135 8.06 -4.61 8.68
C GLN A 135 7.97 -6.12 8.50
N THR A 136 7.38 -6.59 7.40
CA THR A 136 7.32 -7.99 7.03
C THR A 136 8.09 -8.21 5.74
N ASP A 137 8.60 -9.43 5.52
CA ASP A 137 8.88 -9.85 4.15
C ASP A 137 7.59 -9.62 3.36
N THR A 138 7.66 -8.82 2.28
CA THR A 138 6.53 -8.70 1.35
C THR A 138 6.05 -10.10 1.03
N PRO A 139 4.75 -10.41 1.20
CA PRO A 139 4.27 -11.73 0.87
C PRO A 139 4.71 -12.02 -0.57
N GLN A 140 5.54 -13.04 -0.77
CA GLN A 140 5.92 -13.50 -2.12
C GLN A 140 4.68 -13.79 -2.98
N ARG A 141 3.53 -13.94 -2.32
CA ARG A 141 2.21 -14.13 -2.90
C ARG A 141 1.26 -12.94 -2.66
N LEU A 142 1.75 -11.71 -2.62
CA LEU A 142 0.89 -10.53 -2.70
C LEU A 142 0.24 -10.49 -4.08
N ALA A 143 -1.08 -10.63 -4.15
CA ALA A 143 -1.87 -10.51 -5.37
C ALA A 143 -2.33 -9.07 -5.62
N GLY A 144 -2.34 -8.23 -4.58
CA GLY A 144 -2.74 -6.83 -4.67
C GLY A 144 -2.85 -6.22 -3.27
N ALA A 145 -2.45 -4.97 -3.13
CA ALA A 145 -2.76 -4.13 -1.98
C ALA A 145 -3.36 -2.83 -2.48
N ILE A 146 -4.56 -2.46 -2.02
CA ILE A 146 -5.17 -1.15 -2.30
C ILE A 146 -5.20 -0.32 -1.02
N LEU A 147 -4.55 0.84 -1.06
CA LEU A 147 -4.36 1.76 0.06
C LEU A 147 -5.16 3.03 -0.23
N VAL A 148 -6.36 3.12 0.31
CA VAL A 148 -7.28 4.23 0.05
C VAL A 148 -7.15 5.28 1.16
N GLY A 149 -6.96 6.54 0.81
CA GLY A 149 -6.85 7.64 1.78
C GLY A 149 -5.74 7.41 2.81
N ASN A 150 -4.55 6.97 2.36
CA ASN A 150 -3.47 6.52 3.25
C ASN A 150 -2.79 7.68 4.01
N PRO A 151 -2.81 7.71 5.36
CA PRO A 151 -2.09 8.71 6.16
C PRO A 151 -0.57 8.66 6.00
N ASP A 152 -0.01 7.49 5.67
CA ASP A 152 1.42 7.27 5.43
C ASP A 152 1.77 7.48 3.93
N HIS A 153 0.88 8.10 3.13
CA HIS A 153 1.17 8.44 1.73
C HIS A 153 2.28 9.49 1.64
N TYR A 154 3.21 9.34 0.70
CA TYR A 154 4.23 10.36 0.43
C TYR A 154 4.78 10.24 -1.00
N PRO A 155 5.36 11.32 -1.56
CA PRO A 155 5.92 11.30 -2.90
C PRO A 155 7.06 10.28 -3.01
N GLY A 156 7.10 9.50 -4.09
CA GLY A 156 8.15 8.49 -4.31
C GLY A 156 7.99 7.20 -3.49
N GLN A 157 6.90 7.03 -2.74
CA GLN A 157 6.57 5.76 -2.09
C GLN A 157 6.47 4.63 -3.14
N ASN A 158 6.84 3.40 -2.76
CA ASN A 158 6.80 2.22 -3.63
C ASN A 158 5.35 1.72 -3.86
N VAL A 159 4.54 2.54 -4.52
CA VAL A 159 3.13 2.28 -4.88
C VAL A 159 2.84 2.73 -6.30
N GLN A 160 1.78 2.18 -6.89
CA GLN A 160 1.20 2.63 -8.15
C GLN A 160 0.01 3.55 -7.90
N GLU A 161 0.00 4.71 -8.55
CA GLU A 161 -1.07 5.72 -8.47
C GLU A 161 -1.85 5.73 -9.78
N VAL A 162 -2.66 4.69 -9.98
CA VAL A 162 -3.46 4.51 -11.20
C VAL A 162 -4.93 4.91 -10.99
N SER A 163 -5.23 5.56 -9.87
CA SER A 163 -6.56 5.92 -9.38
C SER A 163 -6.42 7.05 -8.36
N GLY A 164 -7.48 7.84 -8.18
CA GLY A 164 -7.40 9.11 -7.47
C GLY A 164 -6.93 10.27 -8.36
N ASP A 165 -6.93 11.48 -7.81
CA ASP A 165 -6.64 12.72 -8.52
C ASP A 165 -5.75 13.70 -7.71
N ALA A 166 -5.20 13.25 -6.58
CA ALA A 166 -4.20 14.01 -5.83
C ALA A 166 -2.92 14.22 -6.67
N ASP A 167 -2.23 15.32 -6.43
CA ASP A 167 -0.97 15.62 -7.11
C ASP A 167 0.12 14.62 -6.67
N GLN A 168 1.10 14.29 -7.53
CA GLN A 168 2.20 13.36 -7.19
C GLN A 168 3.07 13.83 -6.01
N SER A 169 2.97 15.11 -5.64
CA SER A 169 3.62 15.70 -4.48
C SER A 169 2.77 15.62 -3.20
N ALA A 170 1.59 15.01 -3.25
CA ALA A 170 0.72 14.84 -2.09
C ALA A 170 1.44 14.06 -0.98
N ILE A 171 1.18 14.44 0.26
CA ILE A 171 1.78 13.83 1.44
C ILE A 171 0.72 13.73 2.52
N GLY A 172 0.59 12.54 3.10
CA GLY A 172 -0.41 12.24 4.11
C GLY A 172 -0.03 12.73 5.50
N MET A 173 -1.02 12.74 6.38
CA MET A 173 -0.92 13.35 7.71
C MET A 173 0.16 12.71 8.57
N ALA A 174 0.26 11.38 8.55
CA ALA A 174 1.26 10.69 9.34
C ALA A 174 2.65 10.88 8.75
N ALA A 175 2.78 10.79 7.41
CA ALA A 175 4.04 11.02 6.72
C ALA A 175 4.59 12.44 6.95
N ILE A 176 3.76 13.47 6.80
CA ILE A 176 4.19 14.86 7.05
C ILE A 176 4.55 15.07 8.52
N LEU A 177 3.84 14.42 9.45
CA LEU A 177 4.16 14.50 10.87
C LEU A 177 5.53 13.89 11.18
N TYR A 178 5.83 12.70 10.65
CA TYR A 178 7.15 12.06 10.84
C TYR A 178 8.26 12.95 10.28
N TYR A 179 8.08 13.49 9.07
CA TYR A 179 9.05 14.38 8.45
C TYR A 179 9.32 15.62 9.29
N LEU A 180 8.28 16.33 9.74
CA LEU A 180 8.42 17.54 10.54
C LEU A 180 9.05 17.25 11.92
N ARG A 181 8.70 16.13 12.54
CA ARG A 181 9.30 15.71 13.81
C ARG A 181 10.81 15.47 13.68
N GLU A 182 11.27 14.85 12.59
CA GLU A 182 12.70 14.65 12.36
C GLU A 182 13.43 15.97 12.14
N ARG A 183 12.82 16.95 11.46
CA ARG A 183 13.40 18.30 11.33
C ARG A 183 13.44 19.03 12.67
N ALA A 184 12.36 18.97 13.44
CA ALA A 184 12.26 19.59 14.76
C ALA A 184 13.26 19.01 15.77
N ASN A 185 13.69 17.76 15.60
CA ASN A 185 14.60 17.06 16.51
C ASN A 185 15.99 16.80 15.91
N ALA A 186 16.32 17.43 14.77
CA ALA A 186 17.58 17.21 14.07
C ALA A 186 18.82 17.63 14.90
N THR A 187 18.66 18.61 15.80
CA THR A 187 19.72 19.11 16.67
C THR A 187 19.44 18.69 18.12
N PRO A 188 20.24 17.77 18.69
CA PRO A 188 20.09 17.36 20.09
C PRO A 188 20.18 18.56 21.05
N GLY A 189 19.21 18.67 21.97
CA GLY A 189 19.17 19.76 22.95
C GLY A 189 18.72 21.12 22.40
N ALA A 190 18.21 21.19 21.16
CA ALA A 190 17.64 22.41 20.61
C ALA A 190 16.50 22.95 21.48
N ASN A 191 16.48 24.28 21.67
CA ASN A 191 15.37 24.95 22.34
C ASN A 191 14.16 25.08 21.40
N ARG A 192 13.00 25.43 21.97
CA ARG A 192 11.72 25.48 21.23
C ARG A 192 11.74 26.41 20.02
N ASP A 193 12.46 27.53 20.12
CA ASP A 193 12.59 28.50 19.02
C ASP A 193 13.35 27.90 17.82
N ALA A 194 14.43 27.17 18.08
CA ALA A 194 15.18 26.48 17.04
C ALA A 194 14.35 25.37 16.38
N GLN A 195 13.60 24.59 17.18
CA GLN A 195 12.71 23.56 16.63
C GLN A 195 11.60 24.18 15.77
N MET A 196 11.01 25.30 16.21
CA MET A 196 9.97 26.00 15.47
C MET A 196 10.50 26.54 14.13
N ARG A 197 11.71 27.13 14.11
CA ARG A 197 12.34 27.59 12.86
C ARG A 197 12.53 26.44 11.87
N ALA A 198 13.01 25.28 12.33
CA ALA A 198 13.19 24.11 11.49
C ALA A 198 11.87 23.60 10.88
N ILE A 199 10.77 23.63 11.64
CA ILE A 199 9.44 23.28 11.12
C ILE A 199 8.98 24.30 10.07
N ILE A 200 9.10 25.60 10.34
CA ILE A 200 8.71 26.64 9.38
C ILE A 200 9.47 26.48 8.06
N GLU A 201 10.80 26.30 8.12
CA GLU A 201 11.63 26.04 6.94
C GLU A 201 11.15 24.79 6.18
N ALA A 202 10.90 23.69 6.90
CA ALA A 202 10.42 22.45 6.29
C ALA A 202 9.04 22.59 5.64
N THR A 203 8.10 23.31 6.28
CA THR A 203 6.77 23.61 5.73
C THR A 203 6.88 24.49 4.48
N LEU A 204 7.76 25.49 4.47
CA LEU A 204 7.97 26.32 3.28
C LEU A 204 8.50 25.47 2.12
N SER A 205 9.44 24.55 2.36
CA SER A 205 9.90 23.61 1.34
C SER A 205 8.78 22.71 0.81
N LEU A 206 7.89 22.23 1.68
CA LEU A 206 6.70 21.46 1.29
C LEU A 206 5.80 22.28 0.35
N SER A 207 5.48 23.53 0.70
CA SER A 207 4.64 24.41 -0.13
C SER A 207 5.24 24.76 -1.49
N GLN A 208 6.57 24.76 -1.61
CA GLN A 208 7.31 25.06 -2.82
C GLN A 208 7.65 23.80 -3.64
N ASN A 209 7.17 22.63 -3.22
CA ASN A 209 7.50 21.33 -3.81
C ASN A 209 9.02 21.09 -3.90
N SER A 210 9.77 21.52 -2.90
CA SER A 210 11.24 21.45 -2.82
C SER A 210 11.72 20.52 -1.69
N ILE A 211 10.92 19.51 -1.35
CA ILE A 211 11.23 18.54 -0.31
C ILE A 211 12.51 17.78 -0.66
N ASN A 212 13.37 17.57 0.33
CA ASN A 212 14.51 16.68 0.18
C ASN A 212 14.02 15.22 0.21
N GLN A 213 13.79 14.65 -0.98
CA GLN A 213 13.26 13.29 -1.14
C GLN A 213 14.07 12.24 -0.36
N LYS A 214 15.41 12.32 -0.40
CA LYS A 214 16.27 11.37 0.33
C LYS A 214 16.08 11.45 1.84
N ALA A 215 15.85 12.65 2.37
CA ALA A 215 15.56 12.83 3.79
C ALA A 215 14.17 12.28 4.12
N LEU A 216 13.17 12.55 3.29
CA LEU A 216 11.82 12.01 3.45
C LEU A 216 11.82 10.48 3.45
N ASP A 217 12.47 9.84 2.48
CA ASP A 217 12.57 8.37 2.39
C ASP A 217 13.24 7.76 3.64
N ALA A 218 14.27 8.42 4.17
CA ALA A 218 14.95 7.99 5.39
C ALA A 218 14.04 8.13 6.62
N ASP A 219 13.29 9.24 6.71
CA ASP A 219 12.34 9.49 7.79
C ASP A 219 11.18 8.48 7.76
N MET A 220 10.66 8.14 6.57
CA MET A 220 9.64 7.10 6.39
C MET A 220 10.17 5.71 6.76
N SER A 221 11.42 5.40 6.39
CA SER A 221 12.05 4.14 6.76
C SER A 221 12.21 4.02 8.28
N LYS A 222 12.64 5.10 8.94
CA LYS A 222 12.77 5.17 10.40
C LYS A 222 11.43 5.02 11.11
N ALA A 223 10.36 5.59 10.55
CA ALA A 223 9.01 5.47 11.07
C ALA A 223 8.35 4.10 10.79
N GLY A 224 8.99 3.22 10.00
CA GLY A 224 8.40 1.95 9.59
C GLY A 224 7.23 2.14 8.62
N ALA A 225 7.25 3.20 7.80
CA ALA A 225 6.23 3.55 6.81
C ALA A 225 6.75 3.45 5.35
N ALA A 226 8.00 3.04 5.16
CA ALA A 226 8.57 2.81 3.84
C ALA A 226 8.19 1.43 3.29
N ILE A 227 7.30 1.41 2.30
CA ILE A 227 6.93 0.17 1.59
C ILE A 227 8.16 -0.32 0.82
N PRO A 228 8.54 -1.61 0.93
CA PRO A 228 9.68 -2.16 0.22
C PRO A 228 9.45 -2.20 -1.30
N ALA A 229 10.52 -2.07 -2.08
CA ALA A 229 10.44 -2.02 -3.54
C ALA A 229 9.83 -3.30 -4.15
N GLU A 230 9.99 -4.43 -3.47
CA GLU A 230 9.42 -5.72 -3.86
C GLU A 230 7.87 -5.72 -3.87
N ALA A 231 7.24 -4.85 -3.09
CA ALA A 231 5.78 -4.72 -3.03
C ALA A 231 5.21 -3.77 -4.10
N TYR A 232 6.04 -2.93 -4.72
CA TYR A 232 5.63 -1.91 -5.71
C TYR A 232 4.72 -2.44 -6.84
N PRO A 233 5.03 -3.59 -7.50
CA PRO A 233 4.24 -4.03 -8.65
C PRO A 233 2.78 -4.35 -8.33
N GLU A 234 2.44 -4.56 -7.05
CA GLU A 234 1.09 -4.94 -6.63
C GLU A 234 0.52 -4.08 -5.52
N THR A 235 1.14 -2.94 -5.22
CA THR A 235 0.61 -1.99 -4.24
C THR A 235 0.09 -0.77 -4.96
N TYR A 236 -1.16 -0.42 -4.71
CA TYR A 236 -1.89 0.67 -5.37
C TYR A 236 -2.33 1.68 -4.32
N SER A 237 -1.88 2.92 -4.44
CA SER A 237 -2.33 4.02 -3.59
C SER A 237 -3.44 4.80 -4.29
N VAL A 238 -4.49 5.15 -3.54
CA VAL A 238 -5.60 5.97 -4.03
C VAL A 238 -5.76 7.15 -3.08
N CYS A 239 -5.44 8.34 -3.56
CA CYS A 239 -5.63 9.59 -2.82
C CYS A 239 -6.43 10.57 -3.68
N MET A 240 -7.46 11.19 -3.08
CA MET A 240 -8.20 12.27 -3.73
C MET A 240 -7.65 13.63 -3.33
N LYS A 241 -7.62 14.56 -4.28
CA LYS A 241 -7.14 15.92 -4.07
C LYS A 241 -7.95 16.60 -2.96
N GLY A 242 -7.24 17.21 -2.00
CA GLY A 242 -7.88 17.87 -0.86
C GLY A 242 -8.41 16.94 0.23
N ASP A 243 -8.16 15.63 0.15
CA ASP A 243 -8.34 14.74 1.31
C ASP A 243 -7.27 15.06 2.36
N PRO A 244 -7.61 15.62 3.52
CA PRO A 244 -6.63 16.05 4.52
C PRO A 244 -5.87 14.89 5.16
N VAL A 245 -6.26 13.63 4.90
CA VAL A 245 -5.59 12.44 5.44
C VAL A 245 -4.41 12.02 4.58
N CYS A 246 -4.54 12.02 3.25
CA CYS A 246 -3.48 11.59 2.32
C CYS A 246 -2.86 12.74 1.50
N ASP A 247 -3.51 13.91 1.47
CA ASP A 247 -3.06 15.15 0.82
C ASP A 247 -3.10 16.32 1.84
N THR A 248 -2.27 16.21 2.88
CA THR A 248 -2.34 17.05 4.08
C THR A 248 -1.62 18.39 3.95
N ALA A 249 -0.69 18.56 3.00
CA ALA A 249 0.11 19.79 2.90
C ALA A 249 -0.73 21.09 2.80
N PRO A 250 -1.83 21.15 2.01
CA PRO A 250 -2.72 22.32 1.99
C PRO A 250 -3.39 22.59 3.34
N ALA A 251 -3.88 21.54 4.03
CA ALA A 251 -4.50 21.65 5.34
C ALA A 251 -3.50 22.15 6.40
N LEU A 252 -2.29 21.59 6.42
CA LEU A 252 -1.24 22.00 7.34
C LEU A 252 -0.87 23.48 7.16
N THR A 253 -0.83 23.96 5.92
CA THR A 253 -0.54 25.38 5.63
C THR A 253 -1.57 26.30 6.29
N ARG A 254 -2.86 25.96 6.23
CA ARG A 254 -3.93 26.72 6.89
C ARG A 254 -3.86 26.65 8.41
N ILE A 255 -3.50 25.49 8.96
CA ILE A 255 -3.30 25.31 10.41
C ILE A 255 -2.14 26.18 10.92
N LEU A 256 -1.00 26.14 10.23
CA LEU A 256 0.20 26.90 10.63
C LEU A 256 0.03 28.41 10.46
N THR A 257 -0.86 28.85 9.56
CA THR A 257 -1.24 30.26 9.39
C THR A 257 -2.43 30.67 10.26
N LEU A 258 -2.86 29.82 11.20
CA LEU A 258 -3.97 30.04 12.13
C LEU A 258 -5.32 30.31 11.44
N GLN A 259 -5.49 29.84 10.20
CA GLN A 259 -6.73 29.96 9.42
C GLN A 259 -7.72 28.84 9.75
N SER A 260 -7.24 27.72 10.28
CA SER A 260 -8.05 26.56 10.67
C SER A 260 -7.38 25.77 11.80
N THR A 261 -8.14 24.88 12.43
CA THR A 261 -7.61 23.86 13.33
C THR A 261 -7.56 22.49 12.65
N TRP A 262 -6.84 21.53 13.24
CA TRP A 262 -6.84 20.14 12.78
C TRP A 262 -8.27 19.57 12.68
N GLN A 263 -9.12 19.94 13.64
CA GLN A 263 -10.50 19.51 13.69
C GLN A 263 -11.34 20.12 12.55
N ASP A 264 -11.11 21.38 12.23
CA ASP A 264 -11.80 22.05 11.13
C ASP A 264 -11.43 21.40 9.79
N GLU A 265 -10.15 21.10 9.58
CA GLU A 265 -9.65 20.44 8.37
C GLU A 265 -10.21 19.03 8.21
N LEU A 266 -10.23 18.22 9.28
CA LEU A 266 -10.85 16.90 9.25
C LEU A 266 -12.35 16.97 8.95
N ASN A 267 -13.06 17.92 9.56
CA ASN A 267 -14.49 18.09 9.34
C ASN A 267 -14.81 18.54 7.90
N GLN A 268 -14.05 19.53 7.38
CA GLN A 268 -14.22 20.05 6.04
C GLN A 268 -13.84 19.03 4.97
N GLY A 269 -12.78 18.26 5.20
CA GLY A 269 -12.32 17.22 4.29
C GLY A 269 -13.11 15.91 4.36
N ARG A 270 -13.94 15.71 5.39
CA ARG A 270 -14.70 14.46 5.59
C ARG A 270 -15.52 14.00 4.37
N PRO A 271 -16.23 14.87 3.62
CA PRO A 271 -16.96 14.44 2.43
C PRO A 271 -16.04 13.88 1.33
N ILE A 272 -14.82 14.43 1.21
CA ILE A 272 -13.80 13.91 0.29
C ILE A 272 -13.26 12.60 0.86
N HIS A 273 -12.83 12.57 2.12
CA HIS A 273 -12.25 11.38 2.73
C HIS A 273 -13.20 10.17 2.75
N MET A 274 -14.51 10.39 2.89
CA MET A 274 -15.53 9.31 2.80
C MET A 274 -16.04 9.08 1.37
N GLY A 275 -15.56 9.87 0.40
CA GLY A 275 -16.04 9.90 -0.99
C GLY A 275 -15.36 8.91 -1.93
N TYR A 276 -14.54 7.98 -1.43
CA TYR A 276 -13.88 6.97 -2.25
C TYR A 276 -14.88 5.95 -2.80
N THR A 277 -15.42 6.25 -3.98
CA THR A 277 -16.36 5.37 -4.69
C THR A 277 -15.64 4.33 -5.54
N ARG A 278 -16.38 3.32 -6.01
CA ARG A 278 -15.85 2.30 -6.94
C ARG A 278 -15.27 2.92 -8.21
N THR A 279 -15.86 4.01 -8.69
CA THR A 279 -15.38 4.74 -9.88
C THR A 279 -14.02 5.39 -9.63
N VAL A 280 -13.83 6.02 -8.47
CA VAL A 280 -12.55 6.63 -8.09
C VAL A 280 -11.43 5.58 -8.03
N MET A 281 -11.76 4.36 -7.59
CA MET A 281 -10.82 3.26 -7.39
C MET A 281 -10.71 2.31 -8.60
N GLU A 282 -11.37 2.59 -9.72
CA GLU A 282 -11.59 1.60 -10.79
C GLU A 282 -10.29 1.02 -11.36
N GLY A 283 -9.30 1.88 -11.64
CA GLY A 283 -8.02 1.46 -12.21
C GLY A 283 -7.25 0.48 -11.30
N ALA A 284 -7.22 0.75 -9.99
CA ALA A 284 -6.62 -0.14 -9.01
C ALA A 284 -7.40 -1.46 -8.88
N LEU A 285 -8.73 -1.38 -8.78
CA LEU A 285 -9.62 -2.54 -8.68
C LEU A 285 -9.50 -3.47 -9.90
N ASP A 286 -9.38 -2.90 -11.10
CA ASP A 286 -9.21 -3.67 -12.34
C ASP A 286 -7.90 -4.44 -12.36
N ARG A 287 -6.79 -3.84 -11.95
CA ARG A 287 -5.49 -4.53 -11.91
C ARG A 287 -5.48 -5.66 -10.90
N ILE A 288 -6.01 -5.41 -9.71
CA ILE A 288 -6.15 -6.45 -8.67
C ILE A 288 -7.04 -7.59 -9.17
N ALA A 289 -8.20 -7.27 -9.76
CA ALA A 289 -9.12 -8.28 -10.28
C ALA A 289 -8.51 -9.07 -11.45
N GLN A 290 -7.74 -8.44 -12.33
CA GLN A 290 -7.04 -9.14 -13.41
C GLN A 290 -6.03 -10.15 -12.85
N ARG A 291 -5.23 -9.75 -11.86
CA ARG A 291 -4.24 -10.62 -11.22
C ARG A 291 -4.87 -11.78 -10.46
N THR A 292 -5.90 -11.52 -9.64
CA THR A 292 -6.60 -12.58 -8.89
C THR A 292 -7.31 -13.57 -9.81
N ASN A 293 -7.93 -13.11 -10.90
CA ASN A 293 -8.52 -14.00 -11.90
C ASN A 293 -7.47 -14.87 -12.62
N ALA A 294 -6.28 -14.33 -12.90
CA ALA A 294 -5.19 -15.09 -13.50
C ALA A 294 -4.67 -16.18 -12.54
N ILE A 295 -4.53 -15.86 -11.25
CA ILE A 295 -4.20 -16.82 -10.19
C ILE A 295 -5.22 -17.96 -10.15
N GLY A 296 -6.51 -17.63 -10.04
CA GLY A 296 -7.58 -18.61 -9.99
C GLY A 296 -7.67 -19.49 -11.25
N ALA A 297 -7.39 -18.91 -12.42
CA ALA A 297 -7.34 -19.65 -13.68
C ALA A 297 -6.15 -20.63 -13.78
N ALA A 298 -4.99 -20.29 -13.22
CA ALA A 298 -3.82 -21.15 -13.20
C ALA A 298 -4.04 -22.36 -12.26
N GLU A 299 -4.63 -22.12 -11.10
CA GLU A 299 -4.95 -23.18 -10.15
C GLU A 299 -6.00 -24.16 -10.70
N ALA A 300 -7.07 -23.66 -11.33
CA ALA A 300 -8.08 -24.50 -11.96
C ALA A 300 -7.54 -25.42 -13.08
N LYS A 301 -6.36 -25.11 -13.64
CA LYS A 301 -5.68 -25.94 -14.65
C LYS A 301 -4.75 -26.99 -14.05
N GLY A 302 -4.66 -27.09 -12.72
CA GLY A 302 -3.76 -28.03 -12.04
C GLY A 302 -2.29 -27.63 -12.10
N THR A 303 -2.00 -26.38 -12.51
CA THR A 303 -0.65 -25.78 -12.48
C THR A 303 -0.64 -24.59 -11.52
N PRO A 304 -0.65 -24.82 -10.19
CA PRO A 304 -0.57 -23.74 -9.21
C PRO A 304 0.69 -22.90 -9.45
N LEU A 305 0.56 -21.59 -9.30
CA LEU A 305 1.70 -20.68 -9.44
C LEU A 305 2.79 -21.00 -8.40
N PRO A 306 4.05 -21.23 -8.81
CA PRO A 306 5.16 -21.43 -7.88
C PRO A 306 5.27 -20.31 -6.83
N HIS A 307 5.93 -20.59 -5.71
CA HIS A 307 6.19 -19.54 -4.71
C HIS A 307 7.10 -18.47 -5.34
N GLY A 308 6.72 -17.19 -5.19
CA GLY A 308 7.49 -16.06 -5.71
C GLY A 308 7.37 -15.82 -7.22
N SER A 309 6.51 -16.55 -7.95
CA SER A 309 6.32 -16.28 -9.38
C SER A 309 5.43 -15.05 -9.59
N THR A 310 5.96 -14.00 -10.21
CA THR A 310 5.17 -12.85 -10.67
C THR A 310 4.23 -13.26 -11.80
N VAL A 311 2.95 -12.89 -11.71
CA VAL A 311 2.01 -13.09 -12.81
C VAL A 311 2.14 -11.89 -13.75
N ALA A 312 2.62 -12.12 -14.98
CA ALA A 312 2.59 -11.10 -16.01
C ALA A 312 1.13 -10.81 -16.38
N VAL A 313 0.61 -9.67 -15.94
CA VAL A 313 -0.68 -9.16 -16.39
C VAL A 313 -0.46 -8.52 -17.75
N THR A 314 -1.03 -9.09 -18.81
CA THR A 314 -1.09 -8.41 -20.11
C THR A 314 -2.08 -7.25 -20.00
N THR A 315 -1.59 -6.06 -19.65
CA THR A 315 -2.38 -4.83 -19.79
C THR A 315 -2.61 -4.60 -21.28
N ARG A 316 -3.86 -4.62 -21.72
CA ARG A 316 -4.21 -4.35 -23.12
C ARG A 316 -4.35 -2.84 -23.32
N ASP A 317 -3.31 -2.26 -23.96
CA ASP A 317 -3.20 -0.94 -24.64
C ASP A 317 -3.27 0.31 -23.72
N TRP A 318 -2.54 1.45 -23.85
CA TRP A 318 -2.07 2.27 -24.99
C TRP A 318 -0.80 3.10 -24.61
N GLY A 319 0.15 3.31 -25.55
CA GLY A 319 1.16 4.41 -25.52
C GLY A 319 2.57 4.09 -25.00
N PRO A 320 3.66 4.52 -25.67
CA PRO A 320 5.00 3.99 -25.44
C PRO A 320 5.74 4.76 -24.34
N LEU A 321 5.89 4.15 -23.17
CA LEU A 321 7.01 4.32 -22.23
C LEU A 321 6.71 3.48 -20.98
N GLN A 322 6.91 2.16 -21.07
CA GLN A 322 6.98 1.32 -19.88
C GLN A 322 8.28 0.53 -19.91
N ILE A 323 9.10 0.78 -18.89
CA ILE A 323 10.28 0.00 -18.55
C ILE A 323 9.78 -1.40 -18.20
N GLY A 324 9.99 -2.35 -19.12
CA GLY A 324 9.77 -3.76 -18.87
C GLY A 324 10.79 -4.25 -17.86
N VAL A 325 10.37 -4.40 -16.60
CA VAL A 325 11.14 -5.18 -15.62
C VAL A 325 10.79 -6.65 -15.86
N ALA A 326 11.53 -7.28 -16.77
CA ALA A 326 11.54 -8.72 -16.93
C ALA A 326 12.47 -9.33 -15.87
N VAL A 327 11.93 -9.75 -14.72
CA VAL A 327 12.65 -10.68 -13.83
C VAL A 327 12.30 -12.10 -14.27
N GLY A 328 13.14 -12.65 -15.14
CA GLY A 328 13.02 -14.03 -15.59
C GLY A 328 13.51 -15.01 -14.52
N ALA A 329 12.63 -15.92 -14.09
CA ALA A 329 13.03 -17.17 -13.47
C ALA A 329 12.79 -18.29 -14.48
N GLY A 330 13.88 -18.77 -15.10
CA GLY A 330 13.84 -19.80 -16.11
C GLY A 330 13.64 -21.19 -15.51
N VAL A 331 12.67 -21.93 -16.04
CA VAL A 331 12.74 -23.39 -16.31
C VAL A 331 11.74 -23.71 -17.43
N ALA A 332 12.23 -23.83 -18.67
CA ALA A 332 11.70 -24.63 -19.80
C ALA A 332 12.49 -24.24 -21.06
N GLY A 333 13.18 -25.10 -21.82
CA GLY A 333 13.29 -26.55 -21.77
C GLY A 333 14.53 -27.02 -22.53
N LEU A 334 15.09 -28.11 -22.02
CA LEU A 334 16.20 -28.92 -22.54
C LEU A 334 15.88 -29.64 -23.87
N GLY A 335 15.25 -28.98 -24.84
CA GLY A 335 14.77 -29.63 -26.08
C GLY A 335 15.25 -29.04 -27.41
N ALA A 336 15.78 -27.81 -27.44
CA ALA A 336 16.07 -27.11 -28.71
C ALA A 336 17.57 -26.95 -29.03
N GLY A 337 18.48 -27.45 -28.17
CA GLY A 337 19.93 -27.29 -28.32
C GLY A 337 20.63 -28.33 -29.18
N TRP A 338 19.97 -29.43 -29.57
CA TRP A 338 20.64 -30.55 -30.24
C TRP A 338 20.55 -30.54 -31.78
N LEU A 339 19.69 -29.69 -32.38
CA LEU A 339 19.47 -29.67 -33.84
C LEU A 339 20.07 -28.47 -34.59
N LEU A 340 20.61 -27.45 -33.90
CA LEU A 340 21.24 -26.29 -34.55
C LEU A 340 22.78 -26.27 -34.49
N GLY A 341 23.40 -27.32 -33.93
CA GLY A 341 24.87 -27.47 -33.86
C GLY A 341 25.54 -28.12 -35.08
N ARG A 342 24.79 -28.57 -36.10
CA ARG A 342 25.36 -29.29 -37.27
C ARG A 342 25.27 -28.54 -38.61
N ALA A 343 24.64 -27.37 -38.69
CA ALA A 343 24.52 -26.61 -39.94
C ALA A 343 25.56 -25.47 -40.11
N GLY A 344 26.33 -25.13 -39.07
CA GLY A 344 27.25 -23.98 -39.08
C GLY A 344 28.70 -24.23 -39.52
N ARG A 345 29.14 -25.50 -39.70
CA ARG A 345 30.56 -25.83 -39.97
C ARG A 345 30.89 -26.22 -41.42
N ARG A 346 30.12 -25.75 -42.41
CA ARG A 346 30.43 -25.99 -43.85
C ARG A 346 30.49 -24.75 -44.75
N ARG A 347 30.46 -23.53 -44.21
CA ARG A 347 30.47 -22.29 -45.03
C ARG A 347 31.60 -21.30 -44.75
N GLN A 348 32.75 -21.79 -44.27
CA GLN A 348 33.95 -20.96 -44.07
C GLN A 348 35.24 -21.63 -44.62
N ARG A 349 35.12 -22.27 -45.77
CA ARG A 349 36.26 -22.71 -46.61
C ARG A 349 35.85 -22.61 -48.09
N ARG A 350 35.73 -21.39 -48.61
CA ARG A 350 35.69 -21.08 -50.06
C ARG A 350 35.63 -19.56 -50.29
N ARG A 351 36.67 -18.84 -49.85
CA ARG A 351 37.05 -17.50 -50.36
C ARG A 351 38.52 -17.25 -50.04
N ARG A 352 39.37 -17.91 -50.82
CA ARG A 352 40.74 -17.56 -51.20
C ARG A 352 40.95 -18.32 -52.53
N TRP A 353 41.63 -17.71 -53.50
CA TRP A 353 41.83 -18.14 -54.90
C TRP A 353 40.71 -17.73 -55.87
N HIS A 354 40.66 -16.46 -56.25
CA HIS A 354 41.09 -15.92 -57.56
C HIS A 354 40.85 -14.42 -57.60
#